data_AF-A0A1F7UMJ8-F1
#
_entry.id   AF-A0A1F7UMJ8-F1
#
_cell.length_a   1.000
_cell.length_b   1.000
_cell.length_c   1.000
_cell.angle_alpha   90.00
_cell.angle_beta   90.00
_cell.angle_gamma   90.00
#
_symmetry.space_group_name_H-M   'P 1'
#
loop_
_entity.id
_entity.type
_entity.pdbx_description
1 polymer ?
#
loop_
_entity_poly.entity_id
_entity_poly.type
_entity_poly.pdbx_seq_one_letter_code
_entity_poly.pdbx_strand_id
1 'polypeptide(L)' 'MKQKTRKTVSKRFRITATGKVLRRHGGQDHFNARNRGKITRKKRRDETMSGAYTKSIKTLIGNQ' A
#
# COMPACT_ATOMS: atom_id res chain seq x y z
N MET A 1 -6.23 19.79 -20.05
CA MET A 1 -5.86 19.95 -18.63
C MET A 1 -5.11 18.71 -18.16
N LYS A 2 -3.92 18.83 -17.54
CA LYS A 2 -3.13 17.66 -17.09
C LYS A 2 -3.79 16.97 -15.90
N GLN A 3 -3.88 15.64 -15.90
CA GLN A 3 -4.35 14.88 -14.74
C GLN A 3 -3.42 15.12 -13.54
N LYS A 4 -3.98 15.50 -12.39
CA LYS A 4 -3.23 15.77 -11.16
C LYS A 4 -3.05 14.47 -10.37
N THR A 5 -1.84 14.22 -9.88
CA THR A 5 -1.56 13.13 -8.95
C THR A 5 -2.34 13.29 -7.65
N ARG A 6 -3.08 12.25 -7.24
CA ARG A 6 -3.74 12.21 -5.93
C ARG A 6 -2.70 11.95 -4.84
N LYS A 7 -2.24 13.03 -4.19
CA LYS A 7 -1.14 12.99 -3.21
C LYS A 7 -1.38 12.04 -2.03
N THR A 8 -2.62 11.85 -1.61
CA THR A 8 -2.96 10.90 -0.54
C THR A 8 -2.64 9.45 -0.91
N VAL A 9 -2.83 9.07 -2.18
CA VAL A 9 -2.51 7.74 -2.70
C VAL A 9 -1.01 7.60 -2.88
N SER A 10 -0.35 8.59 -3.48
CA SER A 10 1.11 8.58 -3.68
C SER A 10 1.91 8.48 -2.37
N LYS A 11 1.41 9.04 -1.25
CA LYS A 11 2.05 8.92 0.07
C LYS A 11 1.89 7.53 0.72
N ARG A 12 0.91 6.72 0.29
CA ARG A 12 0.50 5.47 0.96
C ARG A 12 0.86 4.22 0.17
N PHE A 13 1.03 4.34 -1.14
CA PHE A 13 1.30 3.24 -2.06
C PHE A 13 2.58 3.49 -2.85
N ARG A 14 3.39 2.44 -3.02
CA ARG A 14 4.62 2.47 -3.81
C ARG A 14 4.50 1.49 -4.97
N ILE A 15 4.96 1.91 -6.15
CA ILE A 15 5.08 1.03 -7.33
C ILE A 15 6.53 0.53 -7.39
N THR A 16 6.74 -0.78 -7.48
CA THR A 16 8.07 -1.37 -7.67
C THR A 16 8.52 -1.25 -9.12
N ALA A 17 9.82 -1.44 -9.40
CA ALA A 17 10.33 -1.48 -10.77
C ALA A 17 9.63 -2.54 -11.65
N THR A 18 9.20 -3.65 -11.05
CA THR A 18 8.42 -4.71 -11.72
C THR A 18 6.92 -4.39 -11.86
N GLY A 19 6.48 -3.19 -11.47
CA GLY A 19 5.10 -2.73 -11.64
C GLY A 19 4.11 -3.25 -10.59
N LYS A 20 4.58 -3.89 -9.50
CA LYS A 20 3.73 -4.30 -8.37
C LYS A 20 3.42 -3.11 -7.48
N VAL A 21 2.20 -3.07 -6.95
CA VAL A 21 1.77 -2.03 -6.01
C VAL A 21 1.91 -2.57 -4.58
N LEU A 22 2.77 -1.92 -3.80
CA LEU A 22 2.99 -2.23 -2.39
C LEU A 22 2.18 -1.31 -1.48
N ARG A 23 1.68 -1.88 -0.40
CA ARG A 23 0.97 -1.19 0.68
C ARG A 23 1.52 -1.66 2.03
N ARG A 24 1.61 -0.75 2.99
CA ARG A 24 1.83 -1.12 4.39
C ARG A 24 0.63 -1.91 4.94
N HIS A 25 0.89 -2.96 5.72
CA HIS A 25 -0.18 -3.71 6.38
C HIS A 25 -0.95 -2.84 7.38
N GLY A 26 -2.27 -3.00 7.46
CA GLY A 26 -3.13 -2.23 8.37
C GLY A 26 -3.08 -2.71 9.83
N GLY A 27 -3.67 -1.94 10.74
CA GLY A 27 -3.85 -2.38 12.13
C GLY A 27 -2.55 -2.57 12.92
N GLN A 28 -1.57 -1.71 12.64
CA GLN A 28 -0.28 -1.63 13.36
C GLN A 28 -0.29 -0.58 14.47
N ASP A 29 -1.27 0.32 14.51
CA ASP A 29 -1.20 1.53 15.35
C ASP A 29 -1.71 1.27 16.79
N HIS A 30 -2.64 0.34 16.98
CA HIS A 30 -3.30 0.11 18.27
C HIS A 30 -3.51 -1.38 18.58
N PHE A 31 -3.80 -1.69 19.85
CA PHE A 31 -4.14 -3.02 20.37
C PHE A 31 -3.12 -4.15 20.03
N ASN A 32 -1.85 -3.80 19.86
CA ASN A 32 -0.81 -4.78 19.53
C ASN A 32 -0.46 -5.73 20.68
N ALA A 33 -0.67 -5.34 21.93
CA ALA A 33 -0.40 -6.18 23.11
C ALA A 33 -1.22 -7.48 23.13
N ARG A 34 -2.40 -7.48 22.51
CA ARG A 34 -3.27 -8.67 22.39
C ARG A 34 -2.83 -9.63 21.27
N ASN A 35 -1.99 -9.16 20.35
CA ASN A 35 -1.57 -9.95 19.20
C ASN A 35 -0.35 -10.80 19.54
N ARG A 36 -0.36 -12.07 19.14
CA ARG A 36 0.81 -12.95 19.24
C ARG A 36 1.99 -12.37 18.44
N GLY A 37 3.22 -12.60 18.90
CA GLY A 37 4.44 -12.10 18.26
C GLY A 37 4.63 -12.51 16.79
N LYS A 38 4.06 -13.65 16.36
CA LYS A 38 4.02 -14.06 14.94
C LYS A 38 3.20 -13.08 14.11
N ILE A 39 2.06 -12.63 14.62
CA ILE A 39 1.15 -11.72 13.93
C ILE A 39 1.81 -10.34 13.83
N THR A 40 2.32 -9.79 14.94
CA THR A 40 2.97 -8.46 14.93
C THR A 40 4.15 -8.41 13.97
N ARG A 41 4.98 -9.46 13.90
CA ARG A 41 6.06 -9.57 12.90
C ARG A 41 5.54 -9.63 11.45
N LYS A 42 4.43 -10.34 11.20
CA LYS A 42 3.81 -10.38 9.87
C LYS A 42 3.35 -8.98 9.43
N LYS A 43 2.70 -8.23 10.32
CA LYS A 43 2.22 -6.86 10.05
C LYS A 43 3.33 -5.88 9.68
N ARG A 44 4.57 -6.10 10.13
CA ARG A 44 5.70 -5.19 9.81
C ARG A 44 6.15 -5.25 8.35
N ARG A 45 5.74 -6.25 7.58
CA ARG A 45 6.11 -6.39 6.17
C ARG A 45 5.11 -5.66 5.27
N ASP A 46 5.62 -5.09 4.19
CA ASP A 46 4.77 -4.55 3.13
C ASP A 46 4.10 -5.70 2.36
N GLU A 47 2.85 -5.47 1.97
CA GLU A 47 2.03 -6.42 1.24
C GLU A 47 1.81 -5.95 -0.20
N THR A 48 1.72 -6.91 -1.11
CA THR A 48 1.35 -6.63 -2.49
C THR A 48 -0.16 -6.51 -2.59
N MET A 49 -0.64 -5.47 -3.26
CA MET A 49 -2.06 -5.28 -3.53
C MET A 49 -2.58 -6.33 -4.52
N SER A 50 -3.84 -6.74 -4.34
CA SER A 50 -4.51 -7.62 -5.30
C SER A 50 -4.70 -6.94 -6.65
N GLY A 51 -4.69 -7.74 -7.72
CA GLY A 51 -4.77 -7.25 -9.10
C GLY A 51 -5.95 -6.30 -9.35
N ALA A 52 -7.09 -6.55 -8.71
CA ALA A 52 -8.32 -5.76 -8.85
C ALA A 52 -8.12 -4.25 -8.60
N TYR A 53 -7.29 -3.87 -7.63
CA TYR A 53 -7.09 -2.47 -7.26
C TYR A 53 -5.90 -1.81 -7.95
N THR A 54 -5.01 -2.60 -8.57
CA THR A 54 -3.76 -2.09 -9.13
C THR A 54 -3.99 -1.07 -10.25
N LYS A 55 -4.96 -1.33 -11.14
CA LYS A 55 -5.30 -0.45 -12.27
C LYS A 55 -5.72 0.93 -11.78
N SER A 56 -6.66 0.99 -10.83
CA SER A 56 -7.17 2.25 -10.27
C SER A 56 -6.10 3.05 -9.55
N ILE A 57 -5.21 2.39 -8.79
CA ILE A 57 -4.12 3.06 -8.06
C ILE A 57 -3.11 3.68 -9.03
N LYS A 58 -2.72 2.96 -10.09
CA LYS A 58 -1.80 3.47 -11.11
C LYS A 58 -2.35 4.71 -11.81
N THR A 59 -3.63 4.70 -12.19
CA THR A 59 -4.30 5.87 -12.77
C THR A 59 -4.28 7.08 -11.83
N LEU A 60 -4.53 6.89 -10.53
CA LEU A 60 -4.59 7.97 -9.54
C LEU A 60 -3.24 8.62 -9.21
N ILE A 61 -2.14 7.87 -9.31
CA ILE A 61 -0.79 8.39 -9.09
C ILE A 61 -0.30 9.17 -10.33
N GLY A 62 -0.88 8.87 -11.49
CA GLY A 62 -0.45 9.36 -12.79
C GLY A 62 0.69 8.47 -13.29
N ASN A 63 0.51 7.89 -14.49
CA ASN A 63 1.42 6.94 -15.12
C ASN A 63 2.90 7.22 -14.79
N GLN A 64 3.46 6.36 -13.95
CA GLN A 64 4.88 6.03 -13.98
C GLN A 64 5.02 4.71 -14.74
#